data_AF-A0A226NHI0-F1
#
_entry.id   AF-A0A226NHI0-F1
#
_cell.length_a   1.000
_cell.length_b   1.000
_cell.length_c   1.000
_cell.angle_alpha   90.00
_cell.angle_beta   90.00
_cell.angle_gamma   90.00
#
_symmetry.space_group_name_H-M   'P 1'
#
loop_
_entity.id
_entity.type
_entity.pdbx_description
1 polymer ?
#
loop_
_entity_poly.entity_id
_entity_poly.type
_entity_poly.pdbx_seq_one_letter_code
_entity_poly.pdbx_strand_id
1 'polypeptide(L)'
;MAPGPAPRAALLLLLLQLLLLPPPPAMGAGGRRRLACSTCRGIVDRFKQGLADTAKKNFGGGNTAWEEKTLSKYESSEIRLVEITENLCDSSNFECNNMVEEHEEQIEKWWFKLKKKYPDLFKWFCIETLEVCCPPGTYGPDCLACDASCVGCTGEGSDKCKTCASGYVKEDEKCTGEEMETETTEPSHTGHEDL
;
A
#
# COMPACT_ATOMS: atom_id res chain seq x y z
N MET A 1 8.72 65.65 6.85
CA MET A 1 8.80 64.33 6.18
C MET A 1 10.25 63.84 6.26
N ALA A 2 10.51 62.76 7.01
CA ALA A 2 11.81 62.10 7.00
C ALA A 2 11.84 61.06 5.86
N PRO A 3 12.99 60.85 5.18
CA PRO A 3 13.08 59.86 4.11
C PRO A 3 12.91 58.45 4.68
N GLY A 4 12.03 57.66 4.07
CA GLY A 4 11.82 56.25 4.43
C GLY A 4 13.07 55.40 4.18
N PRO A 5 13.21 54.25 4.85
CA PRO A 5 14.41 53.42 4.76
C PRO A 5 14.64 52.93 3.32
N ALA A 6 15.89 52.95 2.87
CA ALA A 6 16.28 52.54 1.53
C ALA A 6 15.95 51.05 1.27
N PRO A 7 15.51 50.67 0.05
CA PRO A 7 15.03 49.33 -0.27
C PRO A 7 16.08 48.23 -0.05
N ARG A 8 17.37 48.57 -0.09
CA ARG A 8 18.49 47.62 0.15
C ARG A 8 18.55 47.16 1.61
N ALA A 9 18.18 48.01 2.56
CA ALA A 9 18.15 47.64 3.99
C ALA A 9 16.98 46.70 4.28
N ALA A 10 15.83 46.89 3.62
CA ALA A 10 14.69 46.00 3.73
C ALA A 10 14.97 44.60 3.13
N LEU A 11 15.68 44.53 2.00
CA LEU A 11 16.12 43.28 1.39
C LEU A 11 17.13 42.51 2.26
N LEU A 12 18.10 43.21 2.87
CA LEU A 12 19.05 42.59 3.80
C LEU A 12 18.37 42.10 5.08
N LEU A 13 17.40 42.86 5.61
CA LEU A 13 16.59 42.43 6.75
C LEU A 13 15.73 41.21 6.39
N LEU A 14 15.10 41.17 5.22
CA LEU A 14 14.32 40.01 4.75
C LEU A 14 15.21 38.76 4.54
N LEU A 15 16.39 38.92 3.96
CA LEU A 15 17.37 37.83 3.81
C LEU A 15 17.89 37.33 5.16
N LEU A 16 18.14 38.23 6.11
CA LEU A 16 18.55 37.86 7.47
C LEU A 16 17.42 37.12 8.20
N GLN A 17 16.17 37.57 8.08
CA GLN A 17 14.99 36.89 8.62
C GLN A 17 14.78 35.50 7.99
N LEU A 18 15.08 35.34 6.69
CA LEU A 18 15.01 34.03 6.02
C LEU A 18 16.09 33.05 6.50
N LEU A 19 17.28 33.55 6.85
CA LEU A 19 18.38 32.75 7.42
C LEU A 19 18.14 32.33 8.89
N LEU A 20 17.25 33.05 9.59
CA LEU A 20 16.81 32.75 10.95
C LEU A 20 15.64 31.77 11.00
N LEU A 21 15.01 31.42 9.86
CA LEU A 21 14.00 30.36 9.84
C LEU A 21 14.69 29.00 10.04
N PRO A 22 14.27 28.21 11.04
CA PRO A 22 14.75 26.84 11.17
C PRO A 22 14.38 26.05 9.91
N PRO A 23 15.27 25.17 9.40
CA PRO A 23 14.93 24.31 8.28
C PRO A 23 13.67 23.49 8.62
N PRO A 24 12.80 23.22 7.64
CA PRO A 24 11.63 22.38 7.88
C PRO A 24 12.09 21.04 8.46
N PRO A 25 11.36 20.50 9.44
CA PRO A 25 11.74 19.24 10.08
C PRO A 25 11.89 18.17 9.00
N ALA A 26 13.08 17.59 8.89
CA ALA A 26 13.30 16.46 8.00
C ALA A 26 12.33 15.34 8.42
N MET A 27 11.41 14.96 7.54
CA MET A 27 10.53 13.82 7.80
C MET A 27 11.40 12.58 8.04
N GLY A 28 11.32 12.03 9.24
CA GLY A 28 12.02 10.79 9.57
C GLY A 28 11.61 9.65 8.64
N ALA A 29 12.49 8.65 8.50
CA ALA A 29 12.26 7.49 7.62
C ALA A 29 10.89 6.83 7.83
N GLY A 30 10.44 6.72 9.10
CA GLY A 30 9.12 6.17 9.43
C GLY A 30 7.94 7.02 8.92
N GLY A 31 8.09 8.35 8.85
CA GLY A 31 7.08 9.25 8.27
C GLY A 31 6.96 9.06 6.76
N ARG A 32 8.10 8.92 6.07
CA ARG A 32 8.14 8.69 4.62
C ARG A 32 7.53 7.34 4.24
N ARG A 33 7.85 6.26 4.97
CA ARG A 33 7.24 4.93 4.77
C ARG A 33 5.72 4.96 4.97
N ARG A 34 5.23 5.63 6.03
CA ARG A 34 3.78 5.75 6.28
C ARG A 34 3.05 6.46 5.13
N LEU A 35 3.60 7.56 4.63
CA LEU A 35 3.03 8.28 3.49
C LEU A 35 3.00 7.39 2.25
N ALA A 36 4.13 6.75 1.91
CA ALA A 36 4.20 5.85 0.77
C ALA A 36 3.22 4.67 0.87
N CYS A 37 3.07 4.04 2.04
CA CYS A 37 2.07 2.99 2.24
C CYS A 37 0.64 3.50 2.06
N SER A 38 0.33 4.70 2.56
CA SER A 38 -0.98 5.32 2.39
C SER A 38 -1.29 5.57 0.91
N THR A 39 -0.32 6.09 0.15
CA THR A 39 -0.43 6.29 -1.30
C THR A 39 -0.65 4.97 -2.02
N CYS A 40 0.19 3.95 -1.75
CA CYS A 40 0.06 2.65 -2.40
C CYS A 40 -1.29 1.98 -2.10
N ARG A 41 -1.77 2.07 -0.85
CA ARG A 41 -3.10 1.57 -0.47
C ARG A 41 -4.20 2.26 -1.28
N GLY A 42 -4.14 3.59 -1.39
CA GLY A 42 -5.10 4.36 -2.20
C GLY A 42 -5.11 3.94 -3.67
N ILE A 43 -3.93 3.72 -4.26
CA ILE A 43 -3.79 3.19 -5.63
C ILE A 43 -4.47 1.83 -5.76
N VAL A 44 -4.21 0.89 -4.84
CA VAL A 44 -4.81 -0.44 -4.89
C VAL A 44 -6.33 -0.41 -4.70
N ASP A 45 -6.83 0.45 -3.82
CA ASP A 45 -8.27 0.61 -3.59
C ASP A 45 -8.96 1.18 -4.84
N ARG A 46 -8.39 2.21 -5.47
CA ARG A 46 -8.84 2.77 -6.75
C ARG A 46 -8.76 1.76 -7.88
N PHE A 47 -7.70 0.95 -7.93
CA PHE A 47 -7.55 -0.10 -8.93
C PHE A 47 -8.66 -1.15 -8.80
N LYS A 48 -8.94 -1.61 -7.56
CA LYS A 48 -10.05 -2.53 -7.27
C LYS A 48 -11.40 -1.92 -7.64
N GLN A 49 -11.59 -0.64 -7.40
CA GLN A 49 -12.78 0.10 -7.83
C GLN A 49 -12.88 0.12 -9.37
N GLY A 50 -11.80 0.45 -10.08
CA GLY A 50 -11.76 0.43 -11.55
C GLY A 50 -12.06 -0.96 -12.14
N LEU A 51 -11.64 -2.04 -11.46
CA LEU A 51 -12.04 -3.40 -11.86
C LEU A 51 -13.56 -3.60 -11.78
N ALA A 52 -14.21 -3.11 -10.73
CA ALA A 52 -15.65 -3.20 -10.58
C ALA A 52 -16.38 -2.33 -11.61
N ASP A 53 -15.92 -1.10 -11.81
CA ASP A 53 -16.54 -0.11 -12.71
C ASP A 53 -16.46 -0.55 -14.19
N THR A 54 -15.41 -1.27 -14.56
CA THR A 54 -15.20 -1.80 -15.92
C THR A 54 -15.73 -3.22 -16.12
N ALA A 55 -16.25 -3.89 -15.08
CA ALA A 55 -16.60 -5.31 -15.15
C ALA A 55 -17.67 -5.66 -16.21
N LYS A 56 -18.53 -4.70 -16.58
CA LYS A 56 -19.62 -4.88 -17.55
C LYS A 56 -19.35 -4.20 -18.90
N LYS A 57 -18.17 -3.63 -19.09
CA LYS A 57 -17.77 -2.98 -20.35
C LYS A 57 -17.27 -4.01 -21.36
N ASN A 58 -17.16 -3.57 -22.62
CA ASN A 58 -16.63 -4.31 -23.76
C ASN A 58 -15.79 -3.35 -24.61
N PHE A 59 -15.19 -3.82 -25.71
CA PHE A 59 -14.38 -2.98 -26.61
C PHE A 59 -15.15 -1.83 -27.31
N GLY A 60 -16.48 -1.78 -27.18
CA GLY A 60 -17.30 -0.68 -27.72
C GLY A 60 -17.69 -0.82 -29.19
N GLY A 61 -17.43 -1.97 -29.83
CA GLY A 61 -17.81 -2.28 -31.21
C GLY A 61 -19.16 -2.99 -31.31
N GLY A 62 -19.93 -2.68 -32.35
CA GLY A 62 -21.17 -3.40 -32.67
C GLY A 62 -20.87 -4.80 -33.20
N ASN A 63 -21.63 -5.80 -32.73
CA ASN A 63 -21.50 -7.25 -32.94
C ASN A 63 -20.51 -7.98 -32.01
N THR A 64 -20.82 -7.98 -30.72
CA THR A 64 -20.08 -8.66 -29.63
C THR A 64 -19.77 -10.14 -29.88
N ALA A 65 -20.63 -10.87 -30.59
CA ALA A 65 -20.46 -12.31 -30.81
C ALA A 65 -19.32 -12.70 -31.78
N TRP A 66 -18.94 -11.81 -32.71
CA TRP A 66 -17.81 -12.04 -33.62
C TRP A 66 -16.49 -11.56 -33.00
N GLU A 67 -16.53 -10.44 -32.28
CA GLU A 67 -15.36 -9.87 -31.58
C GLU A 67 -14.82 -10.81 -30.50
N GLU A 68 -15.70 -11.44 -29.72
CA GLU A 68 -15.33 -12.34 -28.62
C GLU A 68 -14.65 -13.64 -29.07
N LYS A 69 -14.88 -14.06 -30.32
CA LYS A 69 -14.30 -15.29 -30.90
C LYS A 69 -12.95 -15.06 -31.57
N THR A 70 -12.62 -13.79 -31.87
CA THR A 70 -11.49 -13.43 -32.73
C THR A 70 -10.48 -12.51 -32.03
N LEU A 71 -10.89 -11.81 -30.97
CA LEU A 71 -10.05 -10.92 -30.16
C LEU A 71 -9.82 -11.49 -28.75
N SER A 72 -8.76 -11.02 -28.09
CA SER A 72 -8.56 -11.23 -26.64
C SER A 72 -9.76 -10.69 -25.86
N LYS A 73 -10.07 -11.28 -24.70
CA LYS A 73 -11.18 -10.82 -23.85
C LYS A 73 -10.91 -9.40 -23.35
N TYR A 74 -11.93 -8.52 -23.41
CA TYR A 74 -11.86 -7.16 -22.82
C TYR A 74 -11.42 -7.21 -21.35
N GLU A 75 -11.94 -8.20 -20.60
CA GLU A 75 -11.65 -8.42 -19.18
C GLU A 75 -10.14 -8.44 -18.84
N SER A 76 -9.31 -8.98 -19.74
CA SER A 76 -7.85 -9.10 -19.54
C SER A 76 -7.06 -8.30 -20.58
N SER A 77 -7.69 -7.35 -21.27
CA SER A 77 -7.06 -6.56 -22.32
C SER A 77 -6.22 -5.42 -21.76
N GLU A 78 -5.29 -4.91 -22.57
CA GLU A 78 -4.54 -3.69 -22.30
C GLU A 78 -5.45 -2.46 -22.24
N ILE A 79 -6.46 -2.40 -23.11
CA ILE A 79 -7.44 -1.30 -23.12
C ILE A 79 -8.12 -1.16 -21.76
N ARG A 80 -8.58 -2.28 -21.17
CA ARG A 80 -9.19 -2.24 -19.84
C ARG A 80 -8.18 -1.84 -18.77
N LEU A 81 -6.91 -2.23 -18.89
CA LEU A 81 -5.87 -1.80 -17.95
C LEU A 81 -5.68 -0.28 -18.01
N VAL A 82 -5.52 0.28 -19.21
CA VAL A 82 -5.37 1.73 -19.44
C VAL A 82 -6.56 2.50 -18.88
N GLU A 83 -7.80 2.07 -19.15
CA GLU A 83 -9.00 2.69 -18.56
C GLU A 83 -8.96 2.73 -17.02
N ILE A 84 -8.41 1.69 -16.39
CA ILE A 84 -8.28 1.62 -14.93
C ILE A 84 -7.14 2.53 -14.46
N THR A 85 -5.96 2.46 -15.10
CA THR A 85 -4.76 3.19 -14.66
C THR A 85 -4.92 4.70 -14.79
N GLU A 86 -5.62 5.17 -15.83
CA GLU A 86 -5.96 6.60 -16.02
C GLU A 86 -6.81 7.20 -14.89
N ASN A 87 -7.56 6.37 -14.16
CA ASN A 87 -8.47 6.81 -13.10
C ASN A 87 -7.95 6.50 -11.68
N LEU A 88 -6.69 6.10 -11.53
CA LEU A 88 -6.11 5.80 -10.21
C LEU A 88 -5.88 7.04 -9.36
N CYS A 89 -5.42 8.12 -9.99
CA CYS A 89 -4.97 9.33 -9.31
C CYS A 89 -5.69 10.57 -9.84
N ASP A 90 -6.08 11.47 -8.94
CA ASP A 90 -6.44 12.83 -9.33
C ASP A 90 -5.19 13.54 -9.89
N SER A 91 -5.35 14.37 -10.93
CA SER A 91 -4.21 15.06 -11.58
C SER A 91 -3.44 16.01 -10.64
N SER A 92 -4.06 16.42 -9.53
CA SER A 92 -3.43 17.25 -8.50
C SER A 92 -2.67 16.45 -7.43
N ASN A 93 -2.81 15.13 -7.39
CA ASN A 93 -2.17 14.27 -6.40
C ASN A 93 -0.79 13.80 -6.89
N PHE A 94 0.21 14.66 -6.73
CA PHE A 94 1.56 14.42 -7.26
C PHE A 94 2.17 13.11 -6.75
N GLU A 95 2.02 12.79 -5.46
CA GLU A 95 2.58 11.57 -4.86
C GLU A 95 1.96 10.30 -5.45
N CYS A 96 0.64 10.31 -5.70
CA CYS A 96 -0.05 9.18 -6.34
C CYS A 96 0.44 9.00 -7.77
N ASN A 97 0.42 10.08 -8.56
CA ASN A 97 0.84 10.03 -9.95
C ASN A 97 2.29 9.54 -10.05
N ASN A 98 3.21 10.14 -9.28
CA ASN A 98 4.61 9.72 -9.29
C ASN A 98 4.79 8.22 -8.97
N MET A 99 4.06 7.69 -7.98
CA MET A 99 4.14 6.26 -7.64
C MET A 99 3.57 5.35 -8.72
N VAL A 100 2.50 5.75 -9.41
CA VAL A 100 1.93 4.98 -10.54
C VAL A 100 2.91 4.96 -11.72
N GLU A 101 3.45 6.13 -12.09
CA GLU A 101 4.41 6.26 -13.18
C GLU A 101 5.71 5.48 -12.93
N GLU A 102 6.28 5.56 -11.72
CA GLU A 102 7.50 4.82 -11.35
C GLU A 102 7.30 3.29 -11.35
N HIS A 103 6.05 2.82 -11.28
CA HIS A 103 5.71 1.40 -11.10
C HIS A 103 4.74 0.84 -12.14
N GLU A 104 4.61 1.50 -13.29
CA GLU A 104 3.74 1.08 -14.39
C GLU A 104 4.09 -0.35 -14.86
N GLU A 105 5.38 -0.66 -15.04
CA GLU A 105 5.86 -1.98 -15.46
C GLU A 105 5.40 -3.09 -14.49
N GLN A 106 5.44 -2.83 -13.18
CA GLN A 106 5.01 -3.78 -12.16
C GLN A 106 3.49 -3.99 -12.23
N ILE A 107 2.72 -2.92 -12.44
CA ILE A 107 1.26 -2.99 -12.59
C ILE A 107 0.89 -3.82 -13.83
N GLU A 108 1.51 -3.55 -14.98
CA GLU A 108 1.31 -4.31 -16.21
C GLU A 108 1.71 -5.78 -16.06
N LYS A 109 2.90 -6.04 -15.50
CA LYS A 109 3.38 -7.40 -15.23
C LYS A 109 2.39 -8.16 -14.35
N TRP A 110 1.84 -7.50 -13.34
CA TRP A 110 0.81 -8.12 -12.52
C TRP A 110 -0.44 -8.45 -13.33
N TRP A 111 -0.95 -7.46 -14.06
CA TRP A 111 -2.16 -7.59 -14.87
C TRP A 111 -2.08 -8.77 -15.85
N PHE A 112 -1.01 -8.82 -16.65
CA PHE A 112 -0.90 -9.77 -17.76
C PHE A 112 -0.37 -11.14 -17.32
N LYS A 113 0.44 -11.23 -16.26
CA LYS A 113 1.19 -12.46 -15.95
C LYS A 113 0.98 -13.00 -14.55
N LEU A 114 0.77 -12.15 -13.54
CA LEU A 114 0.84 -12.57 -12.14
C LEU A 114 -0.51 -12.59 -11.40
N LYS A 115 -1.54 -11.90 -11.90
CA LYS A 115 -2.86 -11.76 -11.26
C LYS A 115 -3.48 -13.09 -10.81
N LYS A 116 -3.36 -14.16 -11.61
CA LYS A 116 -3.90 -15.49 -11.24
C LYS A 116 -3.12 -16.14 -10.09
N LYS A 117 -1.80 -15.93 -10.04
CA LYS A 117 -0.92 -16.50 -9.01
C LYS A 117 -0.95 -15.68 -7.71
N TYR A 118 -1.09 -14.36 -7.84
CA TYR A 118 -1.10 -13.40 -6.73
C TYR A 118 -2.33 -12.47 -6.84
N PRO A 119 -3.54 -12.97 -6.55
CA PRO A 119 -4.78 -12.20 -6.76
C PRO A 119 -4.93 -11.02 -5.80
N ASP A 120 -4.25 -11.04 -4.65
CA ASP A 120 -4.22 -9.92 -3.73
C ASP A 120 -3.16 -8.88 -4.17
N LEU A 121 -3.62 -7.90 -4.95
CA LEU A 121 -2.79 -6.80 -5.43
C LEU A 121 -2.15 -6.02 -4.27
N PHE A 122 -2.83 -5.86 -3.12
CA PHE A 122 -2.25 -5.10 -2.01
C PHE A 122 -1.05 -5.81 -1.42
N LYS A 123 -1.19 -7.11 -1.18
CA LYS A 123 -0.10 -7.96 -0.67
C LYS A 123 1.06 -7.98 -1.66
N TRP A 124 0.80 -8.31 -2.92
CA TRP A 124 1.85 -8.44 -3.91
C TRP A 124 2.55 -7.11 -4.22
N PHE A 125 1.79 -6.03 -4.42
CA PHE A 125 2.34 -4.74 -4.83
C PHE A 125 2.90 -3.95 -3.66
N CYS A 126 2.07 -3.61 -2.66
CA CYS A 126 2.46 -2.67 -1.61
C CYS A 126 3.33 -3.27 -0.51
N ILE A 127 3.16 -4.56 -0.21
CA ILE A 127 3.92 -5.25 0.85
C ILE A 127 5.16 -5.95 0.26
N GLU A 128 4.98 -6.81 -0.73
CA GLU A 128 6.06 -7.68 -1.23
C GLU A 128 6.95 -7.00 -2.29
N THR A 129 6.37 -6.22 -3.20
CA THR A 129 7.14 -5.61 -4.31
C THR A 129 7.74 -4.26 -3.92
N LEU A 130 6.95 -3.37 -3.33
CA LEU A 130 7.38 -2.02 -2.98
C LEU A 130 7.92 -1.89 -1.55
N GLU A 131 7.59 -2.84 -0.66
CA GLU A 131 8.01 -2.84 0.76
C GLU A 131 7.72 -1.51 1.50
N VAL A 132 6.68 -0.80 1.04
CA VAL A 132 6.22 0.45 1.66
C VAL A 132 5.22 0.18 2.77
N CYS A 133 4.45 -0.91 2.68
CA CYS A 133 3.48 -1.34 3.67
C CYS A 133 3.95 -2.56 4.47
N CYS A 134 3.49 -2.65 5.72
CA CYS A 134 3.75 -3.80 6.57
C CYS A 134 2.68 -4.90 6.38
N PRO A 135 3.05 -6.18 6.60
CA PRO A 135 2.09 -7.27 6.63
C PRO A 135 1.09 -7.13 7.80
N PRO A 136 -0.09 -7.77 7.73
CA PRO A 136 -1.03 -7.83 8.84
C PRO A 136 -0.38 -8.39 10.12
N GLY A 137 -0.88 -7.99 11.29
CA GLY A 137 -0.32 -8.44 12.57
C GLY A 137 1.01 -7.78 12.94
N THR A 138 1.32 -6.61 12.38
CA THR A 138 2.54 -5.85 12.71
C THR A 138 2.25 -4.38 13.03
N TYR A 139 3.22 -3.70 13.64
CA TYR A 139 3.17 -2.28 13.99
C TYR A 139 4.51 -1.57 13.76
N GLY A 140 4.46 -0.23 13.80
CA GLY A 140 5.65 0.62 13.69
C GLY A 140 6.23 0.70 12.27
N PRO A 141 7.30 1.48 12.08
CA PRO A 141 7.97 1.61 10.79
C PRO A 141 8.75 0.35 10.40
N ASP A 142 9.19 -0.45 11.38
CA ASP A 142 9.98 -1.66 11.18
C ASP A 142 9.12 -2.94 11.10
N CYS A 143 7.79 -2.78 11.08
CA CYS A 143 6.84 -3.90 10.98
C CYS A 143 7.05 -4.97 12.07
N LEU A 144 7.23 -4.53 13.32
CA LEU A 144 7.38 -5.44 14.46
C LEU A 144 6.09 -6.23 14.68
N ALA A 145 6.22 -7.51 15.01
CA ALA A 145 5.07 -8.39 15.24
C ALA A 145 4.25 -7.94 16.46
N CYS A 146 2.93 -8.00 16.34
CA CYS A 146 2.03 -7.84 17.47
C CYS A 146 2.19 -8.98 18.47
N ASP A 147 1.71 -8.75 19.69
CA ASP A 147 1.50 -9.80 20.68
C ASP A 147 0.55 -10.89 20.12
N ALA A 148 0.80 -12.16 20.46
CA ALA A 148 0.05 -13.32 19.94
C ALA A 148 -1.45 -13.25 20.29
N SER A 149 -1.80 -12.53 21.35
CA SER A 149 -3.18 -12.25 21.73
C SER A 149 -3.89 -11.23 20.84
N CYS A 150 -3.21 -10.61 19.86
CA CYS A 150 -3.78 -9.59 18.97
C CYS A 150 -4.00 -10.11 17.54
N VAL A 151 -5.13 -9.74 16.92
CA VAL A 151 -5.26 -9.78 15.44
C VAL A 151 -4.50 -8.61 14.78
N GLY A 152 -4.41 -7.49 15.49
CA GLY A 152 -3.64 -6.32 15.10
C GLY A 152 -3.45 -5.39 16.29
N CYS A 153 -2.40 -4.57 16.26
CA CYS A 153 -1.99 -3.76 17.40
C CYS A 153 -1.58 -2.34 17.00
N THR A 154 -1.44 -1.46 17.99
CA THR A 154 -0.86 -0.12 17.81
C THR A 154 0.57 0.00 18.36
N GLY A 155 1.04 -1.04 19.06
CA GLY A 155 2.31 -1.07 19.77
C GLY A 155 2.58 -2.47 20.32
N GLU A 156 3.66 -2.57 21.09
CA GLU A 156 4.06 -3.80 21.78
C GLU A 156 3.09 -4.16 22.91
N GLY A 157 2.86 -5.46 23.11
CA GLY A 157 2.10 -5.99 24.23
C GLY A 157 0.59 -6.19 23.99
N SER A 158 0.03 -7.09 24.78
CA SER A 158 -1.40 -7.45 24.80
C SER A 158 -2.35 -6.34 25.22
N ASP A 159 -1.86 -5.24 25.82
CA ASP A 159 -2.61 -4.03 26.15
C ASP A 159 -2.66 -3.02 24.99
N LYS A 160 -1.99 -3.31 23.87
CA LYS A 160 -1.98 -2.50 22.65
C LYS A 160 -2.71 -3.17 21.48
N CYS A 161 -3.46 -4.24 21.75
CA CYS A 161 -4.30 -4.88 20.75
C CYS A 161 -5.45 -3.94 20.33
N LYS A 162 -5.64 -3.81 19.02
CA LYS A 162 -6.86 -3.24 18.43
C LYS A 162 -8.04 -4.20 18.57
N THR A 163 -7.76 -5.49 18.45
CA THR A 163 -8.74 -6.58 18.55
C THR A 163 -8.03 -7.82 19.07
N CYS A 164 -8.61 -8.48 20.07
CA CYS A 164 -8.08 -9.73 20.59
C CYS A 164 -8.24 -10.86 19.56
N ALA A 165 -7.26 -11.75 19.49
CA ALA A 165 -7.29 -12.97 18.71
C ALA A 165 -8.32 -13.95 19.29
N SER A 166 -8.74 -14.92 18.47
CA SER A 166 -9.64 -15.98 18.92
C SER A 166 -9.04 -16.72 20.11
N GLY A 167 -9.85 -16.95 21.16
CA GLY A 167 -9.39 -17.55 22.42
C GLY A 167 -8.93 -16.57 23.48
N TYR A 168 -8.78 -15.28 23.13
CA TYR A 168 -8.43 -14.21 24.07
C TYR A 168 -9.63 -13.30 24.34
N VAL A 169 -9.74 -12.83 25.58
CA VAL A 169 -10.78 -11.91 26.05
C VAL A 169 -10.13 -10.60 26.49
N LYS A 170 -10.80 -9.48 26.25
CA LYS A 170 -10.32 -8.17 26.69
C LYS A 170 -10.69 -7.95 28.16
N GLU A 171 -9.69 -7.95 29.03
CA GLU A 171 -9.80 -7.67 30.46
C GLU A 171 -8.83 -6.53 30.82
N ASP A 172 -9.34 -5.46 31.45
CA ASP A 172 -8.54 -4.28 31.83
C ASP A 172 -7.67 -3.72 30.68
N GLU A 173 -8.28 -3.56 29.50
CA GLU A 173 -7.62 -3.13 28.26
C GLU A 173 -6.56 -4.08 27.69
N LYS A 174 -6.34 -5.24 28.31
CA LYS A 174 -5.39 -6.27 27.90
C LYS A 174 -6.13 -7.49 27.35
N CYS A 175 -5.61 -8.08 26.28
CA CYS A 175 -6.08 -9.39 25.84
C CYS A 175 -5.46 -10.48 26.73
N THR A 176 -6.30 -11.22 27.45
CA THR A 176 -5.93 -12.32 28.36
C THR A 176 -6.54 -13.63 27.85
N GLY A 177 -5.79 -14.73 27.95
CA GLY A 177 -6.19 -16.03 27.42
C GLY A 177 -5.00 -16.98 27.39
N GLU A 178 -5.27 -18.26 27.12
CA GLU A 178 -4.23 -19.27 26.95
C GLU A 178 -3.80 -19.31 25.48
N GLU A 179 -2.49 -19.31 25.24
CA GLU A 179 -1.93 -19.56 23.91
C GLU A 179 -2.34 -20.96 23.46
N MET A 180 -3.26 -21.05 22.49
CA MET A 180 -3.55 -22.31 21.84
C MET A 180 -2.36 -22.66 20.95
N GLU A 181 -1.49 -23.56 21.43
CA GLU A 181 -0.37 -24.08 20.64
C GLU A 181 -0.90 -24.65 19.32
N THR A 182 -0.54 -24.02 18.21
CA THR A 182 -0.83 -24.56 16.89
C THR A 182 0.11 -25.73 16.65
N GLU A 183 -0.42 -26.96 16.70
CA GLU A 183 0.31 -28.17 16.32
C GLU A 183 0.86 -28.01 14.89
N THR A 184 2.14 -27.68 14.77
CA THR A 184 2.89 -27.86 13.53
C THR A 184 3.16 -29.35 13.40
N THR A 185 2.28 -30.08 12.73
CA THR A 185 2.57 -31.46 12.28
C THR A 185 3.79 -31.42 11.36
N GLU A 186 4.97 -31.78 11.87
CA GLU A 186 6.13 -32.10 11.05
C GLU A 186 5.83 -33.34 10.20
N PRO A 187 6.17 -33.36 8.90
CA PRO A 187 6.10 -34.58 8.11
C PRO A 187 7.29 -35.46 8.49
N SER A 188 6.97 -36.63 9.05
CA SER A 188 7.93 -37.69 9.37
C SER A 188 8.60 -38.17 8.07
N HIS A 189 9.88 -37.85 7.87
CA HIS A 189 10.65 -38.41 6.78
C HIS A 189 11.04 -39.85 7.15
N THR A 190 10.28 -40.82 6.66
CA THR A 190 10.64 -42.24 6.73
C THR A 190 11.88 -42.49 5.87
N GLY A 191 12.87 -43.16 6.45
CA GLY A 191 14.07 -43.61 5.75
C GLY A 191 13.77 -44.66 4.69
N HIS A 192 14.58 -44.64 3.63
CA HIS A 192 14.85 -45.79 2.78
C HIS A 192 16.26 -45.62 2.20
N GLU A 193 17.24 -46.15 2.93
CA GLU A 193 18.45 -46.71 2.32
C GLU A 193 18.15 -48.21 2.16
N ASP A 194 18.19 -48.73 0.93
CA ASP A 194 18.68 -50.08 0.62
C ASP A 194 18.66 -50.32 -0.92
N LEU A 195 19.88 -50.60 -1.42
CA LEU A 195 20.30 -51.17 -2.72
C LEU A 195 20.05 -50.43 -4.05
#